data_AF-A0AAD0EA04-F1
#
_entry.id   AF-A0AAD0EA04-F1
#
_cell.length_a   1.000
_cell.length_b   1.000
_cell.length_c   1.000
_cell.angle_alpha   90.00
_cell.angle_beta   90.00
_cell.angle_gamma   90.00
#
_symmetry.space_group_name_H-M   'P 1'
#
loop_
_entity.id
_entity.type
_entity.pdbx_description
1 polymer ?
#
loop_
_entity_poly.entity_id
_entity_poly.type
_entity_poly.pdbx_seq_one_letter_code
_entity_poly.pdbx_strand_id
1 'polypeptide(L)'
;MKIKNLKNTNTRGVLFIEATNERPLPDGNKGILGSNGILTQVINAHRPFAPKNGGVGDLAFIIITPKKEYFYAFDYSKDLQGWTYQIMRGAEILDIKIGQIREKQFQILNGSVYLLSDCEFEEYNFYTQDDFGSQVVNKNRRAVNKADVLSEKIL
;
A
#
# COMPACT_ATOMS: atom_id res chain seq x y z
N MET A 1 -4.57 -15.75 6.46
CA MET A 1 -4.19 -14.39 6.02
C MET A 1 -4.18 -14.39 4.48
N LYS A 2 -4.72 -13.37 3.80
CA LYS A 2 -4.81 -13.31 2.32
C LYS A 2 -3.76 -12.32 1.79
N ILE A 3 -2.47 -12.60 1.95
CA ILE A 3 -1.40 -11.75 1.42
C ILE A 3 -1.20 -11.98 -0.11
N LYS A 4 -2.21 -12.50 -0.80
CA LYS A 4 -2.11 -13.02 -2.18
C LYS A 4 -1.98 -11.95 -3.27
N ASN A 5 -2.06 -10.66 -2.92
CA ASN A 5 -2.26 -9.57 -3.87
C ASN A 5 -1.15 -8.50 -3.85
N LEU A 6 0.03 -8.77 -3.29
CA LEU A 6 1.12 -7.79 -3.20
C LEU A 6 2.04 -7.72 -4.43
N LYS A 7 1.61 -8.23 -5.58
CA LYS A 7 2.42 -8.24 -6.80
C LYS A 7 1.72 -7.66 -8.01
N ASN A 8 2.52 -7.07 -8.88
CA ASN A 8 2.10 -6.65 -10.20
C ASN A 8 1.73 -7.86 -11.06
N THR A 9 0.66 -7.72 -11.84
CA THR A 9 0.24 -8.63 -12.90
C THR A 9 -0.06 -7.81 -14.16
N ASN A 10 -0.35 -8.49 -15.27
CA ASN A 10 -0.75 -7.82 -16.50
C ASN A 10 -2.07 -7.03 -16.37
N THR A 11 -2.84 -7.25 -15.30
CA THR A 11 -4.16 -6.64 -15.07
C THR A 11 -4.22 -5.77 -13.83
N ARG A 12 -3.19 -5.81 -12.97
CA ARG A 12 -3.16 -5.12 -11.68
C ARG A 12 -1.75 -4.64 -11.36
N GLY A 13 -1.63 -3.37 -10.99
CA GLY A 13 -0.43 -2.82 -10.38
C GLY A 13 -0.58 -2.75 -8.86
N VAL A 14 0.54 -2.85 -8.15
CA VAL A 14 0.69 -2.72 -6.71
C VAL A 14 1.84 -1.75 -6.47
N LEU A 15 1.55 -0.73 -5.69
CA LEU A 15 2.52 0.25 -5.24
C LEU A 15 2.33 0.48 -3.74
N PHE A 16 3.31 1.15 -3.17
CA PHE A 16 3.28 1.51 -1.77
C PHE A 16 3.47 3.01 -1.61
N ILE A 17 2.68 3.64 -0.75
CA ILE A 17 2.73 5.09 -0.52
C ILE A 17 3.22 5.39 0.89
N GLU A 18 4.18 6.29 1.02
CA GLU A 18 4.76 6.69 2.30
C GLU A 18 3.73 7.32 3.24
N ALA A 19 3.80 6.93 4.51
CA ALA A 19 3.21 7.65 5.62
C ALA A 19 4.08 8.83 6.02
N THR A 20 3.49 9.99 6.30
CA THR A 20 4.24 11.16 6.76
C THR A 20 3.66 11.67 8.07
N ASN A 21 4.41 12.49 8.82
CA ASN A 21 3.89 13.09 10.05
C ASN A 21 2.65 13.96 9.80
N GLU A 22 2.59 14.59 8.62
CA GLU A 22 1.43 15.38 8.17
C GLU A 22 0.28 14.50 7.66
N ARG A 23 0.57 13.26 7.25
CA ARG A 23 -0.40 12.26 6.76
C ARG A 23 -0.16 10.92 7.47
N PRO A 24 -0.63 10.79 8.72
CA PRO A 24 -0.25 9.72 9.63
C PRO A 24 -0.87 8.39 9.22
N LEU A 25 -0.41 7.34 9.92
CA LEU A 25 -0.93 5.99 9.74
C LEU A 25 -2.45 5.89 9.95
N PRO A 26 -3.16 5.13 9.09
CA PRO A 26 -4.50 4.68 9.37
C PRO A 26 -4.60 4.14 10.79
N ASP A 27 -5.48 4.76 11.57
CA ASP A 27 -5.84 4.37 12.93
C ASP A 27 -7.12 3.49 12.94
N GLY A 28 -7.38 2.80 11.82
CA GLY A 28 -8.58 2.01 11.61
C GLY A 28 -9.87 2.82 11.43
N ASN A 29 -9.82 4.15 11.59
CA ASN A 29 -10.92 5.06 11.27
C ASN A 29 -10.67 5.88 10.00
N LYS A 30 -9.41 6.12 9.63
CA LYS A 30 -9.02 6.81 8.39
C LYS A 30 -8.15 5.90 7.53
N GLY A 31 -8.68 5.32 6.45
CA GLY A 31 -7.88 4.56 5.49
C GLY A 31 -7.00 5.47 4.62
N ILE A 32 -6.26 4.86 3.68
CA ILE A 32 -5.52 5.63 2.67
C ILE A 32 -6.41 6.20 1.57
N LEU A 33 -7.63 5.69 1.46
CA LEU A 33 -8.71 6.16 0.58
C LEU A 33 -9.74 6.99 1.37
N GLY A 34 -10.60 7.70 0.64
CA GLY A 34 -11.58 8.65 1.22
C GLY A 34 -11.18 10.10 1.01
N SER A 35 -12.04 11.06 1.38
CA SER A 35 -11.87 12.49 1.08
C SER A 35 -10.55 13.09 1.56
N ASN A 36 -10.02 12.62 2.69
CA ASN A 36 -8.75 13.05 3.25
C ASN A 36 -7.67 11.95 3.21
N GLY A 37 -7.93 10.83 2.55
CA GLY A 37 -6.97 9.73 2.43
C GLY A 37 -5.75 10.13 1.61
N ILE A 38 -4.56 9.70 2.04
CA ILE A 38 -3.29 10.08 1.40
C ILE A 38 -3.22 9.70 -0.09
N LEU A 39 -3.76 8.54 -0.45
CA LEU A 39 -3.81 8.10 -1.85
C LEU A 39 -4.77 8.96 -2.67
N THR A 40 -5.93 9.34 -2.11
CA THR A 40 -6.86 10.27 -2.76
C THR A 40 -6.20 11.64 -3.00
N GLN A 41 -5.44 12.14 -2.03
CA GLN A 41 -4.72 13.41 -2.16
C GLN A 41 -3.67 13.34 -3.29
N VAL A 42 -2.85 12.28 -3.32
CA VAL A 42 -1.89 12.03 -4.41
C VAL A 42 -2.60 11.98 -5.76
N ILE A 43 -3.67 11.20 -5.88
CA ILE A 43 -4.44 11.09 -7.13
C ILE A 43 -5.03 12.45 -7.55
N ASN A 44 -5.40 13.31 -6.61
CA ASN A 44 -6.00 14.60 -6.89
C ASN A 44 -4.99 15.72 -7.17
N ALA A 45 -3.73 15.55 -6.78
CA ALA A 45 -2.70 16.57 -6.94
C ALA A 45 -2.33 16.86 -8.41
N HIS A 46 -2.44 15.87 -9.30
CA HIS A 46 -2.14 16.05 -10.73
C HIS A 46 -3.41 16.21 -11.58
N ARG A 47 -3.43 17.24 -12.43
CA ARG A 47 -4.47 17.47 -13.45
C ARG A 47 -3.82 17.86 -14.80
N PRO A 48 -4.44 17.52 -15.95
CA PRO A 48 -5.69 16.78 -16.11
C PRO A 48 -5.59 15.32 -15.62
N PHE A 49 -6.74 14.72 -15.29
CA PHE A 49 -6.79 13.34 -14.80
C PHE A 49 -6.40 12.37 -15.92
N ALA A 50 -5.35 11.58 -15.72
CA ALA A 50 -4.77 10.74 -16.75
C ALA A 50 -5.47 9.39 -16.97
N PRO A 51 -5.91 8.64 -15.94
CA PRO A 51 -6.51 7.33 -16.13
C PRO A 51 -7.86 7.41 -16.85
N LYS A 52 -8.08 6.55 -17.85
CA LYS A 52 -9.33 6.50 -18.63
C LYS A 52 -10.36 5.53 -18.06
N ASN A 53 -9.92 4.52 -17.31
CA ASN A 53 -10.78 3.54 -16.67
C ASN A 53 -10.06 2.87 -15.49
N GLY A 54 -10.80 2.07 -14.71
CA GLY A 54 -10.24 1.34 -13.57
C GLY A 54 -10.43 2.07 -12.26
N GLY A 55 -9.60 1.72 -11.30
CA GLY A 55 -9.69 2.23 -9.93
C GLY A 55 -8.52 1.76 -9.09
N VAL A 56 -8.44 2.35 -7.91
CA VAL A 56 -7.46 2.03 -6.87
C VAL A 56 -8.14 1.35 -5.69
N GLY A 57 -7.43 0.45 -5.01
CA GLY A 57 -7.92 -0.27 -3.83
C GLY A 57 -6.91 -0.29 -2.70
N ASP A 58 -7.40 -0.21 -1.47
CA ASP A 58 -6.60 -0.37 -0.26
C ASP A 58 -6.35 -1.87 -0.01
N LEU A 59 -5.09 -2.27 0.14
CA LEU A 59 -4.70 -3.65 0.43
C LEU A 59 -4.54 -3.94 1.93
N ALA A 60 -4.73 -2.93 2.78
CA ALA A 60 -4.69 -3.01 4.23
C ALA A 60 -3.38 -3.61 4.80
N PHE A 61 -2.28 -3.37 4.10
CA PHE A 61 -0.96 -3.93 4.37
C PHE A 61 0.10 -2.84 4.43
N ILE A 62 1.05 -2.98 5.33
CA ILE A 62 2.09 -1.99 5.59
C ILE A 62 3.46 -2.66 5.55
N ILE A 63 4.40 -2.01 4.88
CA ILE A 63 5.84 -2.32 4.97
C ILE A 63 6.51 -1.24 5.81
N ILE A 64 7.34 -1.67 6.74
CA ILE A 64 8.15 -0.80 7.59
C ILE A 64 9.61 -1.06 7.24
N THR A 65 10.32 -0.02 6.80
CA THR A 65 11.73 -0.13 6.42
C THR A 65 12.63 -0.26 7.68
N PRO A 66 13.89 -0.71 7.53
CA PRO A 66 14.86 -0.68 8.63
C PRO A 66 15.09 0.72 9.23
N LYS A 67 14.80 1.78 8.47
CA LYS A 67 14.85 3.17 8.94
C LYS A 67 13.56 3.65 9.63
N LYS A 68 12.61 2.73 9.86
CA LYS A 68 11.28 3.02 10.45
C LYS A 68 10.44 3.99 9.62
N GLU A 69 10.59 3.93 8.29
CA GLU A 69 9.68 4.56 7.35
C GLU A 69 8.52 3.61 7.06
N TYR A 70 7.28 4.11 7.01
CA TYR A 70 6.08 3.30 6.85
C TYR A 70 5.47 3.50 5.46
N PHE A 71 5.02 2.42 4.84
CA PHE A 71 4.47 2.45 3.49
C PHE A 71 3.22 1.58 3.34
N TYR A 72 2.11 2.16 2.85
CA TYR A 72 0.85 1.43 2.63
C TYR A 72 0.77 0.82 1.27
N ALA A 73 0.45 -0.46 1.22
CA ALA A 73 0.16 -1.15 -0.02
C ALA A 73 -1.21 -0.72 -0.56
N PHE A 74 -1.26 -0.46 -1.86
CA PHE A 74 -2.51 -0.27 -2.60
C PHE A 74 -2.37 -0.89 -3.99
N ASP A 75 -3.49 -1.29 -4.57
CA ASP A 75 -3.56 -1.78 -5.93
C ASP A 75 -4.25 -0.80 -6.87
N TYR A 76 -4.03 -0.99 -8.16
CA TYR A 76 -4.77 -0.32 -9.24
C TYR A 76 -4.94 -1.27 -10.42
N SER A 77 -5.96 -1.05 -11.25
CA SER A 77 -6.31 -1.98 -12.33
C SER A 77 -6.83 -1.30 -13.58
N LYS A 78 -6.92 -2.08 -14.67
CA LYS A 78 -7.35 -1.66 -16.01
C LYS A 78 -6.33 -0.74 -16.70
N ASP A 79 -6.43 0.58 -16.58
CA ASP A 79 -5.49 1.53 -17.21
C ASP A 79 -4.18 1.64 -16.41
N LEU A 80 -3.36 0.59 -16.42
CA LEU A 80 -2.15 0.52 -15.60
C LEU A 80 -1.18 1.67 -15.90
N GLN A 81 -1.04 2.06 -17.17
CA GLN A 81 -0.16 3.16 -17.57
C GLN A 81 -0.70 4.50 -17.09
N GLY A 82 -1.99 4.79 -17.30
CA GLY A 82 -2.63 6.02 -16.83
C GLY A 82 -2.59 6.16 -15.31
N TRP A 83 -2.89 5.08 -14.58
CA TRP A 83 -2.81 5.06 -13.12
C TRP A 83 -1.39 5.25 -12.61
N THR A 84 -0.41 4.53 -13.16
CA THR A 84 1.01 4.70 -12.78
C THR A 84 1.44 6.15 -12.95
N TYR A 85 1.14 6.75 -14.11
CA TYR A 85 1.49 8.14 -14.37
C TYR A 85 0.80 9.11 -13.39
N GLN A 86 -0.50 8.95 -13.15
CA GLN A 86 -1.27 9.77 -12.21
C GLN A 86 -0.69 9.74 -10.80
N ILE A 87 -0.37 8.54 -10.31
CA ILE A 87 0.17 8.31 -8.96
C ILE A 87 1.56 8.93 -8.85
N MET A 88 2.45 8.65 -9.81
CA MET A 88 3.83 9.15 -9.76
C MET A 88 3.89 10.67 -9.81
N ARG A 89 3.11 11.31 -10.69
CA ARG A 89 3.06 12.79 -10.77
C ARG A 89 2.46 13.41 -9.53
N GLY A 90 1.41 12.81 -8.98
CA GLY A 90 0.80 13.28 -7.74
C GLY A 90 1.73 13.18 -6.54
N ALA A 91 2.47 12.07 -6.45
CA ALA A 91 3.44 11.86 -5.38
C ALA A 91 4.63 12.82 -5.48
N GLU A 92 5.13 13.07 -6.69
CA GLU A 92 6.17 14.07 -6.97
C GLU A 92 5.73 15.49 -6.56
N ILE A 93 4.51 15.90 -6.90
CA ILE A 93 3.97 17.22 -6.52
C ILE A 93 3.90 17.40 -5.00
N LEU A 94 3.58 16.33 -4.28
CA LEU A 94 3.39 16.35 -2.83
C LEU A 94 4.63 15.96 -2.03
N ASP A 95 5.76 15.70 -2.71
CA ASP A 95 7.01 15.18 -2.13
C ASP A 95 6.78 13.93 -1.27
N ILE A 96 6.03 12.97 -1.80
CA ILE A 96 5.71 11.70 -1.15
C ILE A 96 6.48 10.57 -1.84
N LYS A 97 7.13 9.71 -1.06
CA LYS A 97 7.82 8.54 -1.63
C LYS A 97 6.83 7.46 -2.05
N ILE A 98 7.12 6.84 -3.20
CA ILE A 98 6.43 5.65 -3.70
C ILE A 98 7.38 4.46 -3.66
N GLY A 99 6.93 3.37 -3.07
CA GLY A 99 7.62 2.09 -3.04
C GLY A 99 7.01 1.07 -3.99
N GLN A 100 7.80 0.07 -4.36
CA GLN A 100 7.36 -1.12 -5.07
C GLN A 100 8.11 -2.34 -4.53
N ILE A 101 7.54 -3.51 -4.71
CA ILE A 101 8.25 -4.77 -4.53
C ILE A 101 8.77 -5.25 -5.89
N ARG A 102 10.05 -5.62 -5.94
CA ARG A 102 10.63 -6.37 -7.06
C ARG A 102 11.50 -7.48 -6.52
N GLU A 103 11.22 -8.71 -6.95
CA GLU A 103 11.89 -9.91 -6.44
C GLU A 103 11.89 -9.90 -4.90
N LYS A 104 13.05 -9.94 -4.24
CA LYS A 104 13.16 -9.94 -2.77
C LYS A 104 13.43 -8.57 -2.15
N GLN A 105 13.14 -7.50 -2.89
CA GLN A 105 13.48 -6.14 -2.51
C GLN A 105 12.23 -5.24 -2.43
N PHE A 106 12.23 -4.38 -1.42
CA PHE A 106 11.40 -3.19 -1.37
C PHE A 106 12.21 -2.01 -1.90
N GLN A 107 11.78 -1.46 -3.03
CA GLN A 107 12.46 -0.37 -3.73
C GLN A 107 11.63 0.89 -3.60
N ILE A 108 12.21 1.94 -3.02
CA ILE A 108 11.64 3.28 -3.10
C ILE A 108 12.07 3.86 -4.44
N LEU A 109 11.11 4.24 -5.29
CA LEU A 109 11.31 4.56 -6.70
C LEU A 109 12.27 5.74 -6.97
N ASN A 110 12.54 6.58 -5.96
CA ASN A 110 13.47 7.70 -6.04
C ASN A 110 14.72 7.54 -5.16
N GLY A 111 15.03 6.34 -4.66
CA GLY A 111 16.21 6.17 -3.82
C GLY A 111 16.43 4.77 -3.26
N SER A 112 16.13 4.61 -1.97
CA SER A 112 16.65 3.49 -1.17
C SER A 112 16.06 2.14 -1.60
N VAL A 113 16.89 1.11 -1.48
CA VAL A 113 16.50 -0.29 -1.70
C VAL A 113 16.77 -1.07 -0.41
N TYR A 114 15.80 -1.88 0.01
CA TYR A 114 15.87 -2.71 1.20
C TYR A 114 15.54 -4.16 0.86
N LEU A 115 16.22 -5.12 1.47
CA LEU A 115 15.79 -6.51 1.40
C LEU A 115 14.50 -6.67 2.20
N LEU A 116 13.54 -7.43 1.65
CA LEU A 116 12.29 -7.70 2.36
C LEU A 116 12.50 -8.49 3.66
N SER A 117 13.62 -9.23 3.76
CA SER A 117 14.04 -9.90 4.99
C SER A 117 14.35 -8.92 6.12
N ASP A 118 14.68 -7.67 5.81
CA ASP A 118 15.10 -6.67 6.78
C ASP A 118 13.92 -5.76 7.18
N CYS A 119 12.84 -5.77 6.40
CA CYS A 119 11.62 -5.03 6.70
C CYS A 119 10.77 -5.70 7.79
N GLU A 120 9.89 -4.91 8.40
CA GLU A 120 8.77 -5.40 9.21
C GLU A 120 7.45 -5.20 8.45
N PHE A 121 6.43 -5.95 8.84
CA PHE A 121 5.15 -5.98 8.14
C PHE A 121 3.99 -5.87 9.13
N GLU A 122 3.00 -5.08 8.78
CA GLU A 122 1.75 -4.96 9.54
C GLU A 122 0.54 -5.09 8.62
N GLU A 123 -0.59 -5.50 9.19
CA GLU A 123 -1.91 -5.40 8.55
C GLU A 123 -2.89 -4.67 9.46
N TYR A 124 -3.92 -4.08 8.85
CA TYR A 124 -5.01 -3.41 9.54
C TYR A 124 -6.35 -3.78 8.91
N ASN A 125 -7.48 -3.39 9.53
CA ASN A 125 -8.83 -3.71 9.04
C ASN A 125 -9.02 -5.21 8.73
N PHE A 126 -8.42 -6.09 9.54
CA PHE A 126 -8.49 -7.54 9.34
C PHE A 126 -9.71 -8.13 10.04
N TYR A 127 -10.26 -9.21 9.47
CA TYR A 127 -11.41 -9.89 10.04
C TYR A 127 -10.99 -10.90 11.12
N THR A 128 -11.67 -10.86 12.26
CA THR A 128 -11.63 -11.89 13.31
C THR A 128 -13.02 -12.48 13.49
N GLN A 129 -13.12 -13.59 14.23
CA GLN A 129 -14.40 -14.07 14.74
C GLN A 129 -14.55 -13.62 16.19
N ASP A 130 -15.76 -13.18 16.57
CA ASP A 130 -16.12 -13.04 17.98
C ASP A 130 -16.44 -14.39 18.61
N ASP A 131 -16.76 -14.37 19.91
CA ASP A 131 -17.10 -15.57 20.70
C ASP A 131 -18.34 -16.32 20.17
N PHE A 132 -19.12 -15.68 19.30
CA PHE A 132 -20.32 -16.24 18.67
C PHE A 132 -20.07 -16.67 17.22
N GLY A 133 -18.82 -16.61 16.74
CA GLY A 133 -18.42 -16.98 15.38
C GLY A 133 -18.75 -15.93 14.32
N SER A 134 -19.25 -14.76 14.70
CA SER A 134 -19.56 -13.66 13.77
C SER A 134 -18.29 -12.95 13.34
N GLN A 135 -18.22 -12.54 12.08
CA GLN A 135 -17.07 -11.80 11.57
C GLN A 135 -17.09 -10.36 12.09
N VAL A 136 -16.01 -9.95 12.76
CA VAL A 136 -15.80 -8.58 13.23
C VAL A 136 -14.55 -8.02 12.55
N VAL A 137 -14.62 -6.76 12.11
CA VAL A 137 -13.46 -6.05 11.58
C VAL A 137 -12.66 -5.47 12.73
N ASN A 138 -11.42 -5.91 12.87
CA ASN A 138 -10.47 -5.31 13.79
C ASN A 138 -9.76 -4.14 13.09
N LYS A 139 -9.94 -2.96 13.67
CA LYS A 139 -9.41 -1.69 13.17
C LYS A 139 -7.96 -1.44 13.56
N ASN A 140 -7.45 -2.13 14.57
CA ASN A 140 -6.08 -1.96 15.03
C ASN A 140 -5.08 -2.56 14.03
N ARG A 141 -3.83 -2.09 14.10
CA ARG A 141 -2.72 -2.71 13.39
C ARG A 141 -2.22 -3.92 14.16
N ARG A 142 -1.77 -4.94 13.44
CA ARG A 142 -1.02 -6.06 14.03
C ARG A 142 0.18 -6.41 13.19
N ALA A 143 1.23 -6.87 13.87
CA ALA A 143 2.40 -7.42 13.20
C ALA A 143 2.01 -8.67 12.39
N VAL A 144 2.61 -8.78 11.21
CA VAL A 144 2.47 -9.92 10.32
C VAL A 144 3.73 -10.77 10.41
N ASN A 145 3.56 -12.10 10.42
CA ASN A 145 4.70 -12.99 10.41
C ASN A 145 5.46 -12.86 9.08
N LYS A 146 6.73 -12.47 9.19
CA LYS A 146 7.65 -12.32 8.06
C LYS A 146 7.76 -13.58 7.21
N ALA A 147 7.72 -14.77 7.82
CA ALA A 147 7.77 -16.03 7.09
C ALA A 147 6.56 -16.18 6.15
N ASP A 148 5.37 -15.72 6.55
CA ASP A 148 4.17 -15.81 5.72
C ASP A 148 4.29 -14.89 4.49
N VAL A 149 4.83 -13.69 4.65
CA VAL A 149 5.07 -12.73 3.56
C VAL A 149 6.14 -13.24 2.59
N LEU A 150 7.20 -13.87 3.09
CA LEU A 150 8.31 -14.35 2.28
C LEU A 150 8.09 -15.75 1.66
N SER A 151 7.20 -16.56 2.25
CA SER A 151 6.90 -17.93 1.81
C SER A 151 5.76 -18.01 0.81
N GLU A 152 4.79 -17.09 0.88
CA GLU A 152 3.86 -16.91 -0.23
C GLU A 152 4.67 -16.48 -1.46
N LYS A 153 4.39 -17.05 -2.64
CA LYS A 153 4.93 -16.63 -3.96
C LYS A 153 4.39 -15.24 -4.37
N ILE A 154 4.43 -14.31 -3.43
CA ILE A 154 4.23 -12.87 -3.58
C ILE A 154 5.40 -12.29 -4.39
N LEU A 155 6.57 -12.92 -4.29
CA LEU A 155 7.82 -12.56 -4.94
C LEU A 155 8.12 -13.52 -6.10
#